data_AF-A0A8T5MNY1-F1
#
_entry.id   AF-A0A8T5MNY1-F1
#
_cell.length_a   1.000
_cell.length_b   1.000
_cell.length_c   1.000
_cell.angle_alpha   90.00
_cell.angle_beta   90.00
_cell.angle_gamma   90.00
#
_symmetry.space_group_name_H-M   'P 1'
#
loop_
_entity.id
_entity.type
_entity.pdbx_description
1 polymer ?
#
loop_
_entity_poly.entity_id
_entity_poly.type
_entity_poly.pdbx_seq_one_letter_code
_entity_poly.pdbx_strand_id
1 'polypeptide(L)'
;MAVKPDDYPELKSDAPLGKKEKFHPGKMRRFVTHLSAAAKQAEERSHKKQKVKEKIESIKAVSLNKRSTKQMIEHELGSFEDVMQEIIKDEEKILEEQRKETRQITELRSMVENLSRKLIDIGRDYAKEIEEKDDKILELREALAAAHIHISESGEDRQRKIEDIERRIKQKKDVPSRTPFVPKTKEQHIADVESHLRSLEERHKDLKRMGIHSKGELDRVQQVIDKHKTALARAKGAPLPAPRSAAAKPVPVQKPVAQKKQSKKPKKKSGKK
;
A
#
# COMPACT_ATOMS: atom_id res chain seq x y z
N MET A 1 39.19 54.41 4.28
CA MET A 1 38.04 54.50 5.20
C MET A 1 37.98 53.20 5.98
N ALA A 2 38.30 53.24 7.27
CA ALA A 2 38.26 52.06 8.14
C ALA A 2 36.81 51.85 8.57
N VAL A 3 36.22 50.71 8.19
CA VAL A 3 34.89 50.29 8.65
C VAL A 3 35.00 50.00 10.15
N LYS A 4 34.13 50.62 10.96
CA LYS A 4 34.15 50.45 12.41
C LYS A 4 33.64 49.05 12.79
N PRO A 5 34.11 48.47 13.91
CA PRO A 5 33.74 47.11 14.32
C PRO A 5 32.24 46.90 14.60
N ASP A 6 31.48 47.98 14.76
CA ASP A 6 30.09 47.94 15.21
C ASP A 6 29.04 47.94 14.06
N ASP A 7 29.48 47.99 12.79
CA ASP A 7 28.58 47.98 11.62
C ASP A 7 28.24 46.56 11.12
N TYR A 8 28.45 45.52 11.93
CA TYR A 8 27.98 44.19 11.59
C TYR A 8 26.48 44.08 11.89
N PRO A 9 25.62 43.80 10.90
CA PRO A 9 24.21 43.57 11.17
C PRO A 9 24.09 42.36 12.10
N GLU A 10 23.42 42.58 13.24
CA GLU A 10 23.01 41.50 14.14
C GLU A 10 22.23 40.46 13.33
N LEU A 11 22.87 39.32 13.06
CA LEU A 11 22.25 38.16 12.47
C LEU A 11 21.23 37.62 13.49
N LYS A 12 19.98 38.10 13.39
CA LYS A 12 18.83 37.52 14.09
C LYS A 12 18.68 36.06 13.64
N SER A 13 19.20 35.14 14.46
CA SER A 13 19.17 33.70 14.20
C SER A 13 17.85 33.08 14.67
N ASP A 14 16.75 33.41 14.00
CA ASP A 14 15.44 32.76 14.20
C ASP A 14 15.17 31.67 13.14
N ALA A 15 16.24 30.99 12.70
CA ALA A 15 16.12 29.78 11.88
C ALA A 15 16.17 28.55 12.80
N PRO A 16 15.14 27.67 12.81
CA PRO A 16 15.22 26.42 13.56
C PRO A 16 16.38 25.61 12.97
N LEU A 17 17.40 25.33 13.79
CA LEU A 17 18.56 24.50 13.47
C LEU A 17 18.09 23.06 13.18
N GLY A 18 17.58 22.87 11.97
CA GLY A 18 17.09 21.61 11.44
C GLY A 18 18.26 20.70 11.09
N LYS A 19 18.35 19.60 11.82
CA LYS A 19 19.20 18.41 11.59
C LYS A 19 20.69 18.67 11.82
N LYS A 20 21.23 17.94 12.79
CA LYS A 20 22.67 17.81 13.07
C LYS A 20 23.37 17.28 11.82
N GLU A 21 23.81 18.19 10.96
CA GLU A 21 24.78 17.92 9.92
C GLU A 21 25.96 17.25 10.63
N LYS A 22 26.30 16.01 10.25
CA LYS A 22 27.37 15.27 10.91
C LYS A 22 28.68 15.99 10.62
N PHE A 23 29.05 16.87 11.54
CA PHE A 23 30.27 17.64 11.48
C PHE A 23 31.45 16.68 11.39
N HIS A 24 32.08 16.56 10.21
CA HIS A 24 33.22 15.70 10.03
C HIS A 24 34.47 16.41 10.57
N PRO A 25 35.02 16.02 11.73
CA PRO A 25 36.11 16.75 12.37
C PRO A 25 37.37 16.79 11.50
N GLY A 26 37.57 15.75 10.69
CA GLY A 26 38.68 15.67 9.72
C GLY A 26 38.58 16.70 8.59
N LYS A 27 37.37 17.06 8.13
CA LYS A 27 37.19 18.09 7.10
C LYS A 27 37.45 19.49 7.66
N MET A 28 36.95 19.76 8.88
CA MET A 28 37.21 21.03 9.57
C MET A 28 38.70 21.20 9.88
N ARG A 29 39.38 20.14 10.34
CA ARG A 29 40.82 20.21 10.60
C ARG A 29 41.61 20.57 9.34
N ARG A 30 41.30 19.96 8.19
CA ARG A 30 41.94 20.30 6.89
C ARG A 30 41.65 21.74 6.48
N PHE A 31 40.42 22.21 6.64
CA PHE A 31 40.03 23.58 6.34
C PHE A 31 40.80 24.60 7.19
N VAL A 32 40.89 24.37 8.50
CA VAL A 32 41.66 25.22 9.44
C VAL A 32 43.15 25.21 9.09
N THR A 33 43.73 24.06 8.71
CA THR A 33 45.12 23.99 8.24
C THR A 33 45.34 24.80 6.95
N HIS A 34 44.39 24.75 6.02
CA HIS A 34 44.49 25.52 4.77
C HIS A 34 44.38 27.02 5.02
N LEU A 35 43.48 27.45 5.92
CA LEU A 35 43.36 28.86 6.32
C LEU A 35 44.62 29.36 7.02
N SER A 36 45.23 28.57 7.90
CA SER A 36 46.47 28.99 8.57
C SER A 36 47.66 29.07 7.60
N ALA A 37 47.73 28.17 6.61
CA ALA A 37 48.73 28.23 5.56
C ALA A 37 48.53 29.47 4.66
N ALA A 38 47.28 29.77 4.28
CA ALA A 38 46.95 30.96 3.49
C ALA A 38 47.25 32.26 4.27
N ALA A 39 46.97 32.29 5.57
CA ALA A 39 47.28 33.42 6.43
C ALA A 39 48.81 33.67 6.53
N LYS A 40 49.60 32.60 6.72
CA LYS A 40 51.07 32.69 6.72
C LYS A 40 51.61 33.21 5.39
N GLN A 41 51.12 32.71 4.26
CA GLN A 41 51.52 33.22 2.95
C GLN A 41 51.15 34.70 2.77
N ALA A 42 50.01 35.15 3.30
CA ALA A 42 49.62 36.56 3.24
C ALA A 42 50.57 37.45 4.07
N GLU A 43 50.98 37.00 5.25
CA GLU A 43 51.99 37.70 6.08
C GLU A 43 53.36 37.76 5.38
N GLU A 44 53.83 36.66 4.80
CA GLU A 44 55.08 36.61 4.04
C GLU A 44 55.07 37.60 2.86
N ARG A 45 53.95 37.69 2.13
CA ARG A 45 53.77 38.66 1.04
C ARG A 45 53.80 40.10 1.54
N SER A 46 53.16 40.38 2.68
CA SER A 46 53.21 41.70 3.31
C SER A 46 54.65 42.09 3.65
N HIS A 47 55.40 41.16 4.23
CA HIS A 47 56.79 41.38 4.61
C HIS A 47 57.72 41.57 3.40
N LYS A 48 57.52 40.82 2.30
CA LYS A 48 58.23 41.03 1.02
C LYS A 48 57.93 42.43 0.45
N LYS A 49 56.67 42.87 0.46
CA LYS A 49 56.25 44.22 0.01
C LYS A 49 56.89 45.34 0.85
N GLN A 50 57.04 45.13 2.16
CA GLN A 50 57.67 46.11 3.04
C GLN A 50 59.17 46.26 2.77
N LYS A 51 59.90 45.15 2.55
CA LYS A 51 61.32 45.20 2.13
C LYS A 51 61.53 45.96 0.82
N VAL A 52 60.63 45.79 -0.14
CA VAL A 52 60.63 46.52 -1.42
C VAL A 52 60.46 48.03 -1.18
N LYS A 53 59.55 48.43 -0.29
CA LYS A 53 59.39 49.85 0.09
C LYS A 53 60.63 50.43 0.75
N GLU A 54 61.22 49.71 1.70
CA GLU A 54 62.44 50.15 2.41
C GLU A 54 63.62 50.33 1.42
N LYS A 55 63.79 49.42 0.45
CA LYS A 55 64.78 49.57 -0.63
C LYS A 55 64.51 50.77 -1.55
N ILE A 56 63.25 51.05 -1.87
CA ILE A 56 62.90 52.24 -2.67
C ILE A 56 63.27 53.53 -1.91
N GLU A 57 63.03 53.56 -0.60
CA GLU A 57 63.38 54.70 0.24
C GLU A 57 64.89 54.88 0.39
N SER A 58 65.67 53.78 0.50
CA SER A 58 67.13 53.85 0.53
C SER A 58 67.70 54.43 -0.77
N ILE A 59 67.25 53.94 -1.93
CA ILE A 59 67.70 54.42 -3.24
C ILE A 59 67.38 55.92 -3.42
N LYS A 60 66.20 56.36 -2.97
CA LYS A 60 65.80 57.79 -3.05
C LYS A 60 66.69 58.72 -2.23
N ALA A 61 67.33 58.22 -1.16
CA ALA A 61 68.18 59.03 -0.28
C ALA A 61 69.62 59.22 -0.82
N VAL A 62 69.99 58.54 -1.91
CA VAL A 62 71.36 58.49 -2.41
C VAL A 62 71.65 59.62 -3.41
N SER A 63 72.73 60.39 -3.17
CA SER A 63 73.19 61.51 -4.01
C SER A 63 73.96 61.06 -5.27
N LEU A 64 73.51 61.46 -6.46
CA LEU A 64 74.00 60.98 -7.76
C LEU A 64 75.37 61.52 -8.23
N ASN A 65 76.02 62.40 -7.47
CA ASN A 65 77.19 63.14 -7.95
C ASN A 65 78.51 62.34 -8.01
N LYS A 66 78.57 61.09 -7.52
CA LYS A 66 79.80 60.27 -7.50
C LYS A 66 79.64 58.96 -8.28
N ARG A 67 80.71 58.56 -9.01
CA ARG A 67 80.74 57.34 -9.85
C ARG A 67 80.56 56.04 -9.05
N SER A 68 81.07 55.98 -7.83
CA SER A 68 80.84 54.85 -6.90
C SER A 68 79.36 54.74 -6.52
N THR A 69 78.69 55.87 -6.38
CA THR A 69 77.27 55.94 -6.05
C THR A 69 76.39 55.48 -7.21
N LYS A 70 76.79 55.76 -8.46
CA LYS A 70 76.14 55.20 -9.65
C LYS A 70 76.21 53.67 -9.69
N GLN A 71 77.38 53.07 -9.41
CA GLN A 71 77.53 51.61 -9.37
C GLN A 71 76.70 50.96 -8.24
N MET A 72 76.63 51.62 -7.08
CA MET A 72 75.80 51.16 -5.97
C MET A 72 74.31 51.14 -6.34
N ILE A 73 73.83 52.19 -7.02
CA ILE A 73 72.45 52.26 -7.51
C ILE A 73 72.17 51.22 -8.59
N GLU A 74 73.09 51.00 -9.55
CA GLU A 74 72.93 49.96 -10.59
C GLU A 74 72.84 48.55 -9.96
N HIS A 75 73.64 48.26 -8.94
CA HIS A 75 73.56 47.00 -8.20
C HIS A 75 72.25 46.86 -7.41
N GLU A 76 71.80 47.91 -6.73
CA GLU A 76 70.52 47.90 -6.01
C GLU A 76 69.32 47.78 -6.95
N LEU A 77 69.37 48.40 -8.13
CA LEU A 77 68.35 48.23 -9.17
C LEU A 77 68.30 46.80 -9.69
N GLY A 78 69.44 46.16 -9.96
CA GLY A 78 69.48 44.74 -10.34
C GLY A 78 68.91 43.83 -9.24
N SER A 79 69.30 44.06 -7.99
CA SER A 79 68.74 43.36 -6.82
C SER A 79 67.23 43.55 -6.68
N PHE A 80 66.71 44.72 -7.06
CA PHE A 80 65.28 45.02 -7.03
C PHE A 80 64.54 44.31 -8.16
N GLU A 81 65.12 44.29 -9.37
CA GLU A 81 64.58 43.60 -10.53
C GLU A 81 64.43 42.10 -10.28
N ASP A 82 65.43 41.46 -9.68
CA ASP A 82 65.38 40.05 -9.27
C ASP A 82 64.22 39.77 -8.30
N VAL A 83 64.06 40.62 -7.28
CA VAL A 83 62.96 40.50 -6.30
C VAL A 83 61.60 40.70 -6.96
N MET A 84 61.48 41.67 -7.88
CA MET A 84 60.23 41.90 -8.62
C MET A 84 59.89 40.72 -9.53
N GLN A 85 60.88 40.13 -10.21
CA GLN A 85 60.66 38.93 -11.02
C GLN A 85 60.20 37.73 -10.17
N GLU A 86 60.75 37.56 -8.96
CA GLU A 86 60.31 36.52 -8.03
C GLU A 86 58.86 36.75 -7.60
N ILE A 87 58.49 37.99 -7.26
CA ILE A 87 57.12 38.36 -6.90
C ILE A 87 56.15 38.06 -8.04
N ILE A 88 56.50 38.41 -9.29
CA ILE A 88 55.67 38.14 -10.47
C ILE A 88 55.44 36.63 -10.63
N LYS A 89 56.49 35.81 -10.50
CA LYS A 89 56.38 34.34 -10.59
C LYS A 89 55.49 33.76 -9.49
N ASP A 90 55.57 34.30 -8.27
CA ASP A 90 54.70 33.89 -7.17
C ASP A 90 53.24 34.28 -7.46
N GLU A 91 52.99 35.51 -7.94
CA GLU A 91 51.66 36.01 -8.32
C GLU A 91 51.02 35.16 -9.43
N GLU A 92 51.79 34.76 -10.45
CA GLU A 92 51.32 33.87 -11.52
C GLU A 92 50.89 32.50 -11.00
N LYS A 93 51.65 31.90 -10.08
CA LYS A 93 51.28 30.62 -9.46
C LYS A 93 49.97 30.72 -8.69
N ILE A 94 49.80 31.80 -7.93
CA ILE A 94 48.58 32.06 -7.15
C ILE A 94 47.37 32.21 -8.06
N LEU A 95 47.51 32.96 -9.17
CA LEU A 95 46.44 33.13 -10.14
C LEU A 95 46.03 31.79 -10.77
N GLU A 96 46.99 30.90 -11.04
CA GLU A 96 46.71 29.58 -11.58
C GLU A 96 46.01 28.67 -10.54
N GLU A 97 46.40 28.73 -9.27
CA GLU A 97 45.70 28.05 -8.17
C GLU A 97 44.27 28.57 -8.01
N GLN A 98 44.06 29.89 -8.02
CA GLN A 98 42.74 30.50 -7.94
C GLN A 98 41.84 30.10 -9.12
N ARG A 99 42.40 29.98 -10.33
CA ARG A 99 41.66 29.47 -11.50
C ARG A 99 41.23 28.01 -11.30
N LYS A 100 42.09 27.16 -10.74
CA LYS A 100 41.76 25.77 -10.43
C LYS A 100 40.67 25.68 -9.35
N GLU A 101 40.80 26.45 -8.27
CA GLU A 101 39.78 26.54 -7.22
C GLU A 101 38.43 27.01 -7.78
N THR A 102 38.44 28.04 -8.65
CA THR A 102 37.22 28.56 -9.29
C THR A 102 36.53 27.50 -10.14
N ARG A 103 37.29 26.68 -10.88
CA ARG A 103 36.74 25.55 -11.65
C ARG A 103 36.10 24.52 -10.72
N GLN A 104 36.78 24.13 -9.63
CA GLN A 104 36.25 23.19 -8.65
C GLN A 104 34.97 23.72 -7.98
N ILE A 105 34.94 25.00 -7.61
CA ILE A 105 33.74 25.65 -7.05
C ILE A 105 32.59 25.58 -8.05
N THR A 106 32.86 25.81 -9.33
CA THR A 106 31.83 25.75 -10.39
C THR A 106 31.29 24.33 -10.56
N GLU A 107 32.16 23.33 -10.56
CA GLU A 107 31.77 21.91 -10.63
C GLU A 107 30.94 21.48 -9.42
N LEU A 108 31.36 21.87 -8.20
CA LEU A 108 30.63 21.59 -6.97
C LEU A 108 29.25 22.27 -6.97
N ARG A 109 29.15 23.52 -7.44
CA ARG A 109 27.87 24.23 -7.58
C ARG A 109 26.92 23.49 -8.52
N SER A 110 27.42 23.04 -9.67
CA SER A 110 26.64 22.22 -10.62
C SER A 110 26.18 20.89 -9.99
N MET A 111 27.04 20.23 -9.21
CA MET A 111 26.68 19.00 -8.51
C MET A 111 25.59 19.22 -7.45
N VAL A 112 25.72 20.29 -6.65
CA VAL A 112 24.72 20.67 -5.65
C VAL A 112 23.39 20.95 -6.34
N GLU A 113 23.38 21.72 -7.42
CA GLU A 113 22.17 22.05 -8.16
C GLU A 113 21.47 20.80 -8.72
N ASN A 114 22.25 19.88 -9.31
CA ASN A 114 21.72 18.61 -9.80
C ASN A 114 21.14 17.74 -8.68
N LEU A 115 21.79 17.68 -7.52
CA LEU A 115 21.28 16.94 -6.36
C LEU A 115 20.02 17.59 -5.79
N SER A 116 19.96 18.91 -5.73
CA SER A 116 18.77 19.66 -5.31
C SER A 116 17.58 19.39 -6.23
N ARG A 117 17.77 19.35 -7.55
CA ARG A 117 16.71 18.99 -8.50
C ARG A 117 16.20 17.56 -8.26
N LYS A 118 17.12 16.59 -8.11
CA LYS A 118 16.74 15.19 -7.81
C LYS A 118 15.95 15.07 -6.52
N LEU A 119 16.32 15.81 -5.46
CA LEU A 119 15.58 15.82 -4.21
C LEU A 119 14.16 16.39 -4.37
N ILE A 120 14.00 17.44 -5.19
CA ILE A 120 12.69 18.00 -5.51
C ILE A 120 11.83 16.98 -6.26
N ASP A 121 12.39 16.30 -7.27
CA ASP A 121 11.66 15.30 -8.05
C ASP A 121 11.23 14.11 -7.19
N ILE A 122 12.12 13.58 -6.35
CA ILE A 122 11.80 12.54 -5.37
C ILE A 122 10.70 13.03 -4.40
N GLY A 123 10.78 14.28 -3.94
CA GLY A 123 9.76 14.87 -3.07
C GLY A 123 8.39 14.94 -3.73
N ARG A 124 8.33 15.25 -5.04
CA ARG A 124 7.08 15.25 -5.82
C ARG A 124 6.53 13.85 -6.01
N ASP A 125 7.39 12.87 -6.30
CA ASP A 125 6.96 11.48 -6.48
C ASP A 125 6.38 10.91 -5.18
N TYR A 126 7.01 11.17 -4.03
CA TYR A 126 6.46 10.77 -2.73
C TYR A 126 5.17 11.50 -2.38
N ALA A 127 5.03 12.78 -2.74
CA ALA A 127 3.79 13.52 -2.52
C ALA A 127 2.61 12.88 -3.29
N LYS A 128 2.83 12.48 -4.54
CA LYS A 128 1.83 11.74 -5.33
C LYS A 128 1.51 10.37 -4.74
N GLU A 129 2.52 9.62 -4.30
CA GLU A 129 2.30 8.31 -3.67
C GLU A 129 1.49 8.44 -2.36
N ILE A 130 1.70 9.51 -1.60
CA ILE A 130 0.90 9.81 -0.41
C ILE A 130 -0.55 10.11 -0.80
N GLU A 131 -0.76 10.98 -1.79
CA GLU A 131 -2.10 11.32 -2.29
C GLU A 131 -2.87 10.08 -2.77
N GLU A 132 -2.25 9.21 -3.56
CA GLU A 132 -2.84 7.94 -4.02
C GLU A 132 -3.20 7.00 -2.84
N LYS A 133 -2.37 6.98 -1.79
CA LYS A 133 -2.66 6.17 -0.59
C LYS A 133 -3.77 6.76 0.25
N ASP A 134 -3.84 8.08 0.36
CA ASP A 134 -4.91 8.77 1.08
C ASP A 134 -6.26 8.55 0.39
N ASP A 135 -6.31 8.63 -0.95
CA ASP A 135 -7.48 8.26 -1.74
C ASP A 135 -7.89 6.80 -1.49
N LYS A 136 -6.92 5.88 -1.45
CA LYS A 136 -7.19 4.47 -1.14
C LYS A 136 -7.72 4.26 0.27
N ILE A 137 -7.21 5.00 1.25
CA ILE A 137 -7.70 4.97 2.63
C ILE A 137 -9.15 5.45 2.67
N LEU A 138 -9.48 6.52 1.93
CA LEU A 138 -10.84 7.04 1.84
C LEU A 138 -11.79 6.00 1.26
N GLU A 139 -11.45 5.40 0.11
CA GLU A 139 -12.24 4.32 -0.51
C GLU A 139 -12.49 3.15 0.46
N LEU A 140 -11.45 2.71 1.19
CA LEU A 140 -11.56 1.60 2.13
C LEU A 140 -12.43 1.97 3.34
N ARG A 141 -12.41 3.23 3.80
CA ARG A 141 -13.28 3.72 4.88
C ARG A 141 -14.74 3.73 4.44
N GLU A 142 -15.03 4.18 3.23
CA GLU A 142 -16.38 4.17 2.67
C GLU A 142 -16.90 2.73 2.51
N ALA A 143 -16.07 1.82 1.98
CA ALA A 143 -16.43 0.40 1.86
C ALA A 143 -16.70 -0.26 3.22
N LEU A 144 -15.89 0.07 4.24
CA LEU A 144 -16.10 -0.43 5.60
C LEU A 144 -17.41 0.09 6.20
N ALA A 145 -17.71 1.38 6.03
CA ALA A 145 -18.96 1.97 6.48
C ALA A 145 -20.17 1.31 5.80
N ALA A 146 -20.12 1.09 4.48
CA ALA A 146 -21.16 0.40 3.73
C ALA A 146 -21.34 -1.05 4.22
N ALA A 147 -20.25 -1.78 4.48
CA ALA A 147 -20.31 -3.13 5.03
C ALA A 147 -20.93 -3.14 6.44
N HIS A 148 -20.61 -2.17 7.29
CA HIS A 148 -21.22 -2.02 8.62
C HIS A 148 -22.73 -1.78 8.54
N ILE A 149 -23.18 -0.92 7.63
CA ILE A 149 -24.62 -0.70 7.38
C ILE A 149 -25.29 -2.01 6.98
N HIS A 150 -24.74 -2.71 6.00
CA HIS A 150 -25.30 -3.99 5.52
C HIS A 150 -25.33 -5.08 6.60
N ILE A 151 -24.32 -5.14 7.47
CA ILE A 151 -24.29 -6.07 8.62
C ILE A 151 -25.41 -5.72 9.60
N SER A 152 -25.58 -4.45 9.94
CA SER A 152 -26.65 -3.99 10.84
C SER A 152 -28.04 -4.30 10.26
N GLU A 153 -28.28 -3.97 8.99
CA GLU A 153 -29.54 -4.27 8.28
C GLU A 153 -29.82 -5.78 8.27
N SER A 154 -28.82 -6.61 7.96
CA SER A 154 -28.97 -8.07 8.00
C SER A 154 -29.25 -8.60 9.41
N GLY A 155 -28.68 -7.96 10.44
CA GLY A 155 -28.93 -8.27 11.85
C GLY A 155 -30.38 -7.98 12.24
N GLU A 156 -30.90 -6.79 11.88
CA GLU A 156 -32.30 -6.41 12.11
C GLU A 156 -33.28 -7.34 11.39
N ASP A 157 -33.00 -7.71 10.14
CA ASP A 157 -33.83 -8.64 9.38
C ASP A 157 -33.87 -10.04 10.00
N ARG A 158 -32.74 -10.51 10.53
CA ARG A 158 -32.70 -11.79 11.28
C ARG A 158 -33.52 -11.68 12.55
N GLN A 159 -33.41 -10.59 13.28
CA GLN A 159 -34.15 -10.37 14.52
C GLN A 159 -35.66 -10.36 14.28
N ARG A 160 -36.13 -9.65 13.24
CA ARG A 160 -37.54 -9.66 12.83
C ARG A 160 -38.05 -11.07 12.51
N LYS A 161 -37.25 -11.88 11.82
CA LYS A 161 -37.60 -13.28 11.51
C LYS A 161 -37.69 -14.14 12.77
N ILE A 162 -36.81 -13.93 13.73
CA ILE A 162 -36.84 -14.64 15.03
C ILE A 162 -38.13 -14.28 15.78
N GLU A 163 -38.46 -13.00 15.90
CA GLU A 163 -39.67 -12.52 16.58
C GLU A 163 -40.96 -13.05 15.94
N ASP A 164 -41.01 -13.14 14.60
CA ASP A 164 -42.14 -13.73 13.88
C ASP A 164 -42.30 -15.24 14.14
N ILE A 165 -41.19 -15.98 14.21
CA ILE A 165 -41.21 -17.40 14.58
C ILE A 165 -41.68 -17.56 16.03
N GLU A 166 -41.17 -16.75 16.95
CA GLU A 166 -41.59 -16.77 18.35
C GLU A 166 -43.08 -16.45 18.53
N ARG A 167 -43.60 -15.45 17.80
CA ARG A 167 -45.05 -15.14 17.77
C ARG A 167 -45.87 -16.32 17.27
N ARG A 168 -45.46 -16.97 16.18
CA ARG A 168 -46.14 -18.16 15.65
C ARG A 168 -46.11 -19.34 16.63
N ILE A 169 -45.00 -19.53 17.36
CA ILE A 169 -44.91 -20.58 18.39
C ILE A 169 -45.85 -20.29 19.57
N LYS A 170 -45.90 -19.04 20.05
CA LYS A 170 -46.82 -18.62 21.13
C LYS A 170 -48.28 -18.81 20.72
N GLN A 171 -48.67 -18.36 19.53
CA GLN A 171 -50.04 -18.56 19.01
C GLN A 171 -50.45 -20.04 18.91
N LYS A 172 -49.50 -20.94 18.63
CA LYS A 172 -49.76 -22.40 18.63
C LYS A 172 -49.89 -22.99 20.04
N LYS A 173 -49.32 -22.36 21.07
CA LYS A 173 -49.45 -22.77 22.48
C LYS A 173 -50.75 -22.27 23.12
N ASP A 174 -51.31 -21.17 22.62
CA ASP A 174 -52.56 -20.58 23.12
C ASP A 174 -53.83 -21.23 22.53
N VAL A 175 -53.69 -22.28 21.72
CA VAL A 175 -54.81 -23.16 21.37
C VAL A 175 -55.03 -24.11 22.55
N PRO A 176 -56.17 -24.08 23.24
CA PRO A 176 -56.43 -25.00 24.34
C PRO A 176 -56.40 -26.43 23.79
N SER A 177 -55.41 -27.20 24.27
CA SER A 177 -55.28 -28.64 24.08
C SER A 177 -56.57 -29.33 24.53
N ARG A 178 -57.54 -29.50 23.62
CA ARG A 178 -58.63 -30.45 23.81
C ARG A 178 -58.04 -31.85 23.67
N THR A 179 -57.89 -32.49 24.81
CA THR A 179 -57.50 -33.90 25.08
C THR A 179 -56.02 -34.25 24.91
N PRO A 180 -55.42 -34.99 25.88
CA PRO A 180 -54.09 -35.52 25.72
C PRO A 180 -54.13 -36.64 24.67
N PHE A 181 -53.72 -36.32 23.44
CA PHE A 181 -53.38 -37.34 22.46
C PHE A 181 -52.06 -37.96 22.91
N VAL A 182 -52.13 -38.96 23.79
CA VAL A 182 -51.02 -39.88 24.03
C VAL A 182 -50.77 -40.56 22.67
N PRO A 183 -49.63 -40.33 22.01
CA PRO A 183 -49.35 -41.02 20.77
C PRO A 183 -49.36 -42.52 21.07
N LYS A 184 -50.34 -43.26 20.51
CA LYS A 184 -50.34 -44.73 20.57
C LYS A 184 -48.97 -45.19 20.05
N THR A 185 -48.30 -46.06 20.80
CA THR A 185 -46.99 -46.58 20.35
C THR A 185 -47.17 -47.24 18.98
N LYS A 186 -46.11 -47.22 18.15
CA LYS A 186 -46.15 -47.85 16.81
C LYS A 186 -46.68 -49.28 16.87
N GLU A 187 -46.37 -50.01 17.94
CA GLU A 187 -46.81 -51.38 18.21
C GLU A 187 -48.33 -51.48 18.42
N GLN A 188 -48.95 -50.56 19.18
CA GLN A 188 -50.39 -50.52 19.35
C GLN A 188 -51.12 -50.21 18.04
N HIS A 189 -50.56 -49.30 17.22
CA HIS A 189 -51.16 -49.01 15.92
C HIS A 189 -51.07 -50.21 14.96
N ILE A 190 -49.95 -50.93 14.97
CA ILE A 190 -49.78 -52.17 14.19
C ILE A 190 -50.79 -53.22 14.64
N ALA A 191 -50.97 -53.42 15.95
CA ALA A 191 -51.94 -54.39 16.49
C ALA A 191 -53.39 -54.06 16.10
N ASP A 192 -53.79 -52.78 16.19
CA ASP A 192 -55.13 -52.33 15.77
C ASP A 192 -55.37 -52.58 14.27
N VAL A 193 -54.36 -52.30 13.42
CA VAL A 193 -54.44 -52.52 11.97
C VAL A 193 -54.51 -54.01 11.64
N GLU A 194 -53.75 -54.87 12.34
CA GLU A 194 -53.81 -56.32 12.17
C GLU A 194 -55.17 -56.92 12.54
N SER A 195 -55.75 -56.46 13.66
CA SER A 195 -57.06 -56.91 14.11
C SER A 195 -58.14 -56.54 13.09
N HIS A 196 -58.11 -55.31 12.60
CA HIS A 196 -59.07 -54.85 11.60
C HIS A 196 -58.93 -55.60 10.27
N LEU A 197 -57.69 -55.92 9.87
CA LEU A 197 -57.41 -56.68 8.66
C LEU A 197 -57.96 -58.11 8.75
N ARG A 198 -57.81 -58.80 9.89
CA ARG A 198 -58.41 -60.13 10.10
C ARG A 198 -59.94 -60.09 10.00
N SER A 199 -60.57 -59.09 10.62
CA SER A 199 -62.04 -58.92 10.55
C SER A 199 -62.51 -58.69 9.11
N LEU A 200 -61.77 -57.91 8.31
CA LEU A 200 -62.07 -57.68 6.90
C LEU A 200 -61.87 -58.95 6.06
N GLU A 201 -60.83 -59.75 6.33
CA GLU A 201 -60.59 -61.02 5.64
C GLU A 201 -61.65 -62.08 5.95
N GLU A 202 -62.13 -62.15 7.20
CA GLU A 202 -63.26 -62.99 7.58
C GLU A 202 -64.54 -62.55 6.88
N ARG A 203 -64.85 -61.24 6.91
CA ARG A 203 -66.00 -60.69 6.20
C ARG A 203 -65.94 -60.95 4.69
N HIS A 204 -64.76 -60.89 4.08
CA HIS A 204 -64.57 -61.24 2.67
C HIS A 204 -64.83 -62.74 2.39
N LYS A 205 -64.36 -63.63 3.27
CA LYS A 205 -64.64 -65.07 3.18
C LYS A 205 -66.13 -65.37 3.33
N ASP A 206 -66.80 -64.72 4.26
CA ASP A 206 -68.23 -64.91 4.52
C ASP A 206 -69.08 -64.39 3.36
N LEU A 207 -68.75 -63.23 2.80
CA LEU A 207 -69.40 -62.71 1.59
C LEU A 207 -69.21 -63.66 0.40
N LYS A 208 -68.01 -64.23 0.23
CA LYS A 208 -67.73 -65.22 -0.81
C LYS A 208 -68.51 -66.53 -0.61
N ARG A 209 -68.68 -66.97 0.63
CA ARG A 209 -69.44 -68.19 0.99
C ARG A 209 -70.95 -68.02 0.83
N MET A 210 -71.49 -66.87 1.21
CA MET A 210 -72.94 -66.63 1.19
C MET A 210 -73.50 -66.41 -0.22
N GLY A 211 -72.66 -66.12 -1.24
CA GLY A 211 -73.10 -65.99 -2.63
C GLY A 211 -74.06 -64.82 -2.93
N ILE A 212 -74.55 -64.13 -1.90
CA ILE A 212 -75.47 -62.99 -1.94
C ILE A 212 -74.65 -61.75 -1.60
N HIS A 213 -74.01 -61.17 -2.61
CA HIS A 213 -73.29 -59.91 -2.48
C HIS A 213 -73.52 -59.08 -3.74
N SER A 214 -73.60 -57.76 -3.60
CA SER A 214 -73.80 -56.89 -4.77
C SER A 214 -72.56 -56.94 -5.69
N LYS A 215 -72.75 -56.68 -7.00
CA LYS A 215 -71.76 -56.88 -8.10
C LYS A 215 -70.46 -56.04 -7.99
N GLY A 216 -70.10 -55.54 -6.81
CA GLY A 216 -68.83 -54.85 -6.53
C GLY A 216 -68.48 -54.77 -5.04
N GLU A 217 -69.23 -55.41 -4.14
CA GLU A 217 -68.92 -55.41 -2.70
C GLU A 217 -67.69 -56.25 -2.38
N LEU A 218 -67.55 -57.41 -3.02
CA LEU A 218 -66.41 -58.30 -2.84
C LEU A 218 -65.10 -57.58 -3.23
N ASP A 219 -65.11 -56.91 -4.39
CA ASP A 219 -63.96 -56.15 -4.90
C ASP A 219 -63.61 -54.96 -4.01
N ARG A 220 -64.61 -54.27 -3.43
CA ARG A 220 -64.37 -53.16 -2.50
C ARG A 220 -63.72 -53.66 -1.21
N VAL A 221 -64.21 -54.75 -0.65
CA VAL A 221 -63.61 -55.34 0.56
C VAL A 221 -62.19 -55.83 0.27
N GLN A 222 -61.95 -56.46 -0.90
CA GLN A 222 -60.61 -56.88 -1.31
C GLN A 222 -59.65 -55.68 -1.49
N GLN A 223 -60.09 -54.58 -2.10
CA GLN A 223 -59.28 -53.36 -2.21
C GLN A 223 -58.93 -52.75 -0.85
N VAL A 224 -59.84 -52.82 0.13
CA VAL A 224 -59.58 -52.31 1.48
C VAL A 224 -58.60 -53.23 2.22
N ILE A 225 -58.72 -54.55 2.06
CA ILE A 225 -57.74 -55.54 2.57
C ILE A 225 -56.36 -55.25 1.98
N ASP A 226 -56.25 -55.04 0.67
CA ASP A 226 -54.96 -54.79 0.01
C ASP A 226 -54.31 -53.48 0.50
N LYS A 227 -55.12 -52.43 0.69
CA LYS A 227 -54.65 -51.16 1.27
C LYS A 227 -54.13 -51.35 2.71
N HIS A 228 -54.85 -52.11 3.54
CA HIS A 228 -54.42 -52.36 4.92
C HIS A 228 -53.19 -53.27 4.99
N LYS A 229 -53.08 -54.28 4.12
CA LYS A 229 -51.85 -55.10 3.97
C LYS A 229 -50.64 -54.25 3.60
N THR A 230 -50.83 -53.33 2.65
CA THR A 230 -49.77 -52.43 2.20
C THR A 230 -49.37 -51.44 3.31
N ALA A 231 -50.34 -50.91 4.05
CA ALA A 231 -50.08 -50.04 5.20
C ALA A 231 -49.36 -50.77 6.34
N LEU A 232 -49.75 -52.02 6.63
CA LEU A 232 -49.12 -52.87 7.63
C LEU A 232 -47.67 -53.22 7.24
N ALA A 233 -47.43 -53.55 5.96
CA ALA A 233 -46.09 -53.81 5.45
C ALA A 233 -45.17 -52.57 5.58
N ARG A 234 -45.70 -51.36 5.30
CA ARG A 234 -44.99 -50.10 5.51
C ARG A 234 -44.68 -49.84 7.00
N ALA A 235 -45.66 -50.09 7.88
CA ALA A 235 -45.49 -49.90 9.31
C ALA A 235 -44.46 -50.87 9.94
N LYS A 236 -44.35 -52.09 9.38
CA LYS A 236 -43.36 -53.11 9.76
C LYS A 236 -41.99 -52.98 9.07
N GLY A 237 -41.79 -51.95 8.24
CA GLY A 237 -40.49 -51.65 7.62
C GLY A 237 -40.16 -52.42 6.34
N ALA A 238 -41.15 -52.98 5.64
CA ALA A 238 -40.91 -53.61 4.34
C ALA A 238 -40.66 -52.57 3.22
N PRO A 239 -39.73 -52.81 2.27
CA PRO A 239 -39.41 -51.88 1.20
C PRO A 239 -40.59 -51.66 0.24
N LEU A 240 -40.76 -50.42 -0.22
CA LEU A 240 -41.87 -49.98 -1.08
C LEU A 240 -41.85 -50.72 -2.44
N PRO A 241 -43.01 -51.17 -2.97
CA PRO A 241 -43.09 -51.61 -4.36
C PRO A 241 -42.84 -50.41 -5.29
N ALA A 242 -41.92 -50.59 -6.24
CA ALA A 242 -41.51 -49.55 -7.18
C ALA A 242 -42.71 -49.00 -7.99
N PRO A 243 -42.85 -47.67 -8.14
CA PRO A 243 -43.90 -47.10 -8.97
C PRO A 243 -43.66 -47.50 -10.44
N ARG A 244 -44.72 -47.97 -11.11
CA ARG A 244 -44.73 -48.23 -12.56
C ARG A 244 -44.31 -46.94 -13.28
N SER A 245 -43.23 -47.01 -14.06
CA SER A 245 -42.64 -45.87 -14.76
C SER A 245 -43.62 -45.28 -15.78
N ALA A 246 -43.95 -44.00 -15.62
CA ALA A 246 -44.48 -43.18 -16.69
C ALA A 246 -43.30 -42.59 -17.47
N ALA A 247 -43.31 -42.80 -18.78
CA ALA A 247 -42.29 -42.38 -19.72
C ALA A 247 -41.88 -40.90 -19.55
N ALA A 248 -40.61 -40.67 -19.23
CA ALA A 248 -40.02 -39.35 -19.26
C ALA A 248 -39.84 -38.90 -20.73
N LYS A 249 -40.59 -37.88 -21.15
CA LYS A 249 -40.29 -37.13 -22.37
C LYS A 249 -38.99 -36.34 -22.17
N PRO A 250 -38.03 -36.37 -23.10
CA PRO A 250 -36.81 -35.58 -22.97
C PRO A 250 -37.08 -34.10 -23.23
N VAL A 251 -36.66 -33.25 -22.29
CA VAL A 251 -36.59 -31.79 -22.45
C VAL A 251 -35.32 -31.45 -23.24
N PRO A 252 -35.37 -30.61 -24.29
CA PRO A 252 -34.19 -30.28 -25.09
C PRO A 252 -33.22 -29.39 -24.32
N VAL A 253 -31.97 -29.86 -24.23
CA VAL A 253 -30.81 -29.15 -23.69
C VAL A 253 -30.45 -28.00 -24.63
N GLN A 254 -30.52 -26.76 -24.14
CA GLN A 254 -29.95 -25.60 -24.85
C GLN A 254 -28.42 -25.70 -24.84
N LYS A 255 -27.82 -25.61 -26.03
CA LYS A 255 -26.35 -25.55 -26.24
C LYS A 255 -25.78 -24.23 -25.70
N PRO A 256 -24.57 -24.24 -25.10
CA PRO A 256 -23.84 -23.01 -24.83
C PRO A 256 -23.25 -22.43 -26.12
N VAL A 257 -23.52 -21.15 -26.38
CA VAL A 257 -22.94 -20.39 -27.48
C VAL A 257 -21.52 -19.99 -27.11
N ALA A 258 -20.54 -20.50 -27.86
CA ALA A 258 -19.16 -20.08 -27.81
C ALA A 258 -19.01 -18.62 -28.29
N GLN A 259 -18.55 -17.72 -27.42
CA GLN A 259 -18.06 -16.41 -27.86
C GLN A 259 -16.55 -16.44 -28.14
N LYS A 260 -16.25 -15.77 -29.24
CA LYS A 260 -15.09 -15.89 -30.11
C LYS A 260 -13.95 -15.02 -29.58
N LYS A 261 -12.75 -15.60 -29.55
CA LYS A 261 -11.46 -14.91 -29.37
C LYS A 261 -11.33 -13.69 -30.30
N GLN A 262 -10.94 -12.54 -29.75
CA GLN A 262 -10.20 -11.51 -30.50
C GLN A 262 -8.91 -11.16 -29.77
N SER A 263 -7.83 -11.74 -30.27
CA SER A 263 -6.44 -11.36 -30.03
C SER A 263 -6.13 -10.03 -30.72
N LYS A 264 -5.78 -8.98 -29.97
CA LYS A 264 -5.07 -7.81 -30.51
C LYS A 264 -3.59 -7.86 -30.09
N LYS A 265 -2.75 -7.90 -31.12
CA LYS A 265 -1.27 -7.94 -31.11
C LYS A 265 -0.72 -6.53 -30.82
N PRO A 266 0.40 -6.37 -30.07
CA PRO A 266 1.03 -5.07 -29.88
C PRO A 266 1.92 -4.69 -31.07
N LYS A 267 1.82 -3.44 -31.53
CA LYS A 267 2.72 -2.84 -32.54
C LYS A 267 3.90 -2.18 -31.83
N LYS A 268 5.09 -2.76 -31.97
CA LYS A 268 6.38 -2.08 -31.75
C LYS A 268 6.62 -1.06 -32.87
N LYS A 269 6.96 0.17 -32.50
CA LYS A 269 7.85 1.11 -33.22
C LYS A 269 8.78 1.65 -32.13
N SER A 270 10.07 1.34 -32.02
CA SER A 270 11.21 1.61 -32.91
C SER A 270 11.23 3.05 -33.43
N GLY A 271 12.01 3.90 -32.78
CA GLY A 271 12.27 5.27 -33.20
C GLY A 271 13.29 5.94 -32.28
N LYS A 272 14.55 5.52 -32.43
CA LYS A 272 15.73 6.15 -31.85
C LYS A 272 16.21 7.21 -32.86
N LYS A 273 16.28 8.47 -32.46
CA LYS A 273 17.30 9.45 -32.84
C LYS A 273 17.25 10.58 -31.82
#